data_AF-A0A1F8PEQ6-F1
#
_entry.id   AF-A0A1F8PEQ6-F1
#
_cell.length_a   1.000
_cell.length_b   1.000
_cell.length_c   1.000
_cell.angle_alpha   90.00
_cell.angle_beta   90.00
_cell.angle_gamma   90.00
#
_symmetry.space_group_name_H-M   'P 1'
#
loop_
_entity.id
_entity.type
_entity.pdbx_description
1 polymer ?
#
loop_
_entity_poly.entity_id
_entity_poly.type
_entity_poly.pdbx_seq_one_letter_code
_entity_poly.pdbx_strand_id
1 'polypeptide(L)'
;MPFKVRAKLVAFLGDEEKFPCHFGYKIGDEITYDGEKFEGRVCPNLLFTMLPKVEVMMHSGNKHFDRIIYRYHGGYSVRDPAMKEHDGIGFRMAENPQSVDGVIFPRLGEGWAFVCEDARTSACFKIEPVDLATGGYFIGDYRRQMSILEKIRAEPGLTVDDILNKYSDFERNVVYPKLSPAFIEVMLDEMATVGYVELKDGRAYPGLRGK
;
A
#
# COMPACT_ATOMS: atom_id res chain seq x y z
N MET A 1 7.07 6.13 -3.12
CA MET A 1 5.94 5.26 -2.73
C MET A 1 4.75 6.08 -2.32
N PRO A 2 3.73 6.24 -3.17
CA PRO A 2 2.44 6.65 -2.61
C PRO A 2 1.18 6.32 -3.43
N PHE A 3 0.18 5.77 -2.74
CA PHE A 3 -1.17 5.62 -3.27
C PHE A 3 -2.06 6.83 -2.91
N LYS A 4 -2.93 7.23 -3.85
CA LYS A 4 -4.16 7.94 -3.50
C LYS A 4 -5.10 6.93 -2.85
N VAL A 5 -5.58 7.28 -1.67
CA VAL A 5 -6.38 6.38 -0.84
C VAL A 5 -7.82 6.87 -0.78
N ARG A 6 -8.78 5.95 -0.82
CA ARG A 6 -10.20 6.23 -0.58
C ARG A 6 -10.67 5.46 0.64
N ALA A 7 -11.36 6.15 1.55
CA ALA A 7 -12.17 5.56 2.59
C ALA A 7 -13.66 5.77 2.26
N LYS A 8 -14.46 4.69 2.27
CA LYS A 8 -15.90 4.71 1.97
C LYS A 8 -16.67 4.12 3.13
N LEU A 9 -17.68 4.83 3.63
CA LEU A 9 -18.59 4.28 4.64
C LEU A 9 -19.41 3.14 4.02
N VAL A 10 -19.22 1.92 4.53
CA VAL A 10 -19.88 0.72 3.99
C VAL A 10 -20.95 0.16 4.91
N ALA A 11 -20.89 0.46 6.22
CA ALA A 11 -21.86 -0.03 7.18
C ALA A 11 -21.88 0.83 8.45
N PHE A 12 -23.01 0.78 9.15
CA PHE A 12 -23.08 1.05 10.58
C PHE A 12 -23.16 -0.29 11.30
N LEU A 13 -22.22 -0.58 12.19
CA LEU A 13 -22.16 -1.87 12.88
C LEU A 13 -23.02 -1.91 14.15
N GLY A 14 -23.47 -0.74 14.62
CA GLY A 14 -24.37 -0.58 15.75
C GLY A 14 -25.79 -0.21 15.34
N ASP A 15 -26.57 0.31 16.30
CA ASP A 15 -27.97 0.71 16.12
C ASP A 15 -28.04 2.19 15.73
N GLU A 16 -27.93 2.48 14.44
CA GLU A 16 -27.95 3.84 13.91
C GLU A 16 -29.34 4.51 14.03
N GLU A 17 -30.43 3.73 14.01
CA GLU A 17 -31.77 4.30 14.18
C GLU A 17 -31.95 4.89 15.58
N LYS A 18 -31.45 4.19 16.61
CA LYS A 18 -31.51 4.65 18.00
C LYS A 18 -30.39 5.63 18.36
N PHE A 19 -29.21 5.46 17.77
CA PHE A 19 -28.03 6.27 17.99
C PHE A 19 -27.51 6.79 16.65
N PRO A 20 -28.16 7.80 16.07
CA PRO A 20 -27.80 8.30 14.74
C PRO A 20 -26.42 8.94 14.75
N CYS A 21 -25.74 8.87 13.62
CA CYS A 21 -24.44 9.53 13.46
C CYS A 21 -24.58 11.04 13.65
N HIS A 22 -23.99 11.60 14.72
CA HIS A 22 -24.04 13.04 14.98
C HIS A 22 -23.38 13.90 13.88
N PHE A 23 -22.40 13.34 13.16
CA PHE A 23 -21.80 14.01 12.02
C PHE A 23 -22.67 13.95 10.76
N GLY A 24 -23.70 13.08 10.76
CA GLY A 24 -24.60 12.88 9.63
C GLY A 24 -23.91 12.22 8.44
N TYR A 25 -23.08 11.21 8.70
CA TYR A 25 -22.58 10.34 7.63
C TYR A 25 -23.69 9.43 7.10
N LYS A 26 -23.57 9.01 5.85
CA LYS A 26 -24.45 8.03 5.20
C LYS A 26 -23.64 6.95 4.51
N ILE A 27 -24.18 5.73 4.44
CA ILE A 27 -23.57 4.66 3.66
C ILE A 27 -23.34 5.16 2.24
N GLY A 28 -22.11 5.03 1.76
CA GLY A 28 -21.67 5.55 0.48
C GLY A 28 -20.87 6.85 0.55
N ASP A 29 -20.84 7.56 1.68
CA ASP A 29 -19.97 8.74 1.85
C ASP A 29 -18.49 8.36 1.71
N GLU A 30 -17.73 9.21 1.02
CA GLU A 30 -16.34 8.97 0.68
C GLU A 30 -15.42 10.09 1.20
N ILE A 31 -14.22 9.70 1.61
CA ILE A 31 -13.09 10.56 1.93
C ILE A 31 -11.91 10.07 1.10
N THR A 32 -11.24 10.97 0.38
CA THR A 32 -10.01 10.65 -0.36
C THR A 32 -8.83 11.41 0.22
N TYR A 33 -7.64 10.81 0.12
CA TYR A 33 -6.37 11.48 0.41
C TYR A 33 -5.40 11.25 -0.74
N ASP A 34 -4.89 12.32 -1.33
CA ASP A 34 -4.04 12.30 -2.52
C ASP A 34 -2.54 12.52 -2.22
N GLY A 35 -2.16 12.43 -0.95
CA GLY A 35 -0.81 12.73 -0.48
C GLY A 35 -0.59 14.17 0.00
N GLU A 36 -1.57 15.06 -0.20
CA GLU A 36 -1.51 16.46 0.26
C GLU A 36 -2.81 16.90 0.91
N LYS A 37 -3.95 16.55 0.32
CA LYS A 37 -5.27 17.07 0.68
C LYS A 37 -6.25 15.94 0.92
N PHE A 38 -7.08 16.15 1.93
CA PHE A 38 -8.29 15.35 2.10
C PHE A 38 -9.43 15.99 1.30
N GLU A 39 -10.14 15.20 0.50
CA GLU A 39 -11.40 15.58 -0.11
C GLU A 39 -12.53 14.77 0.54
N GLY A 40 -13.70 15.40 0.71
CA GLY A 40 -14.82 14.81 1.43
C GLY A 40 -14.98 15.39 2.84
N ARG A 41 -16.06 14.97 3.53
CA ARG A 41 -16.39 15.44 4.88
C ARG A 41 -15.70 14.56 5.90
N VAL A 42 -14.86 15.14 6.76
CA VAL A 42 -14.15 14.40 7.81
C VAL A 42 -14.67 14.79 9.19
N CYS A 43 -15.21 13.83 9.92
CA CYS A 43 -15.57 14.00 11.33
C CYS A 43 -14.30 14.10 12.18
N PRO A 44 -14.17 15.10 13.08
CA PRO A 44 -13.00 15.21 13.95
C PRO A 44 -12.72 13.94 14.78
N ASN A 45 -13.76 13.27 15.26
CA ASN A 45 -13.63 12.04 16.06
C ASN A 45 -13.20 10.82 15.22
N LEU A 46 -13.30 10.90 13.89
CA LEU A 46 -12.85 9.85 12.99
C LEU A 46 -11.33 9.91 12.76
N LEU A 47 -10.70 11.08 12.97
CA LEU A 47 -9.28 11.29 12.70
C LEU A 47 -8.39 10.30 13.46
N PHE A 48 -8.73 10.00 14.72
CA PHE A 48 -7.93 9.12 15.56
C PHE A 48 -7.83 7.69 14.99
N THR A 49 -8.92 7.12 14.49
CA THR A 49 -8.92 5.77 13.91
C THR A 49 -8.57 5.75 12.43
N MET A 50 -8.83 6.84 11.71
CA MET A 50 -8.59 6.97 10.27
C MET A 50 -7.11 7.19 9.93
N LEU A 51 -6.44 8.15 10.59
CA LEU A 51 -5.11 8.61 10.16
C LEU A 51 -4.04 7.49 10.15
N PRO A 52 -3.95 6.59 11.15
CA PRO A 52 -3.01 5.48 11.09
C PRO A 52 -3.28 4.52 9.92
N LYS A 53 -4.55 4.36 9.51
CA LYS A 53 -4.91 3.48 8.38
C LYS A 53 -4.66 4.15 7.04
N VAL A 54 -4.89 5.46 6.94
CA VAL A 54 -4.58 6.24 5.73
C VAL A 54 -3.07 6.25 5.48
N GLU A 55 -2.26 6.53 6.50
CA GLU A 55 -0.79 6.52 6.41
C GLU A 55 -0.30 5.18 5.87
N VAL A 56 -0.78 4.10 6.48
CA VAL A 56 -0.34 2.75 6.15
C VAL A 56 -0.77 2.37 4.73
N MET A 57 -2.03 2.63 4.40
CA MET A 57 -2.56 2.32 3.07
C MET A 57 -1.87 3.14 1.99
N MET A 58 -1.48 4.37 2.28
CA MET A 58 -0.78 5.23 1.34
C MET A 58 0.63 4.70 1.02
N HIS A 59 1.38 4.22 2.02
CA HIS A 59 2.75 3.75 1.80
C HIS A 59 2.87 2.30 1.37
N SER A 60 1.85 1.47 1.64
CA SER A 60 1.96 0.02 1.46
C SER A 60 0.81 -0.58 0.66
N GLY A 61 -0.20 0.21 0.30
CA GLY A 61 -1.41 -0.27 -0.36
C GLY A 61 -2.02 -1.44 0.41
N ASN A 62 -2.51 -2.43 -0.33
CA ASN A 62 -3.07 -3.64 0.26
C ASN A 62 -2.03 -4.56 0.92
N LYS A 63 -0.73 -4.25 0.85
CA LYS A 63 0.38 -5.14 1.21
C LYS A 63 0.95 -4.94 2.62
N HIS A 64 0.48 -3.98 3.40
CA HIS A 64 1.10 -3.67 4.70
C HIS A 64 1.15 -4.86 5.68
N PHE A 65 0.21 -5.81 5.60
CA PHE A 65 0.25 -7.02 6.43
C PHE A 65 1.02 -8.20 5.82
N ASP A 66 1.80 -7.98 4.75
CA ASP A 66 2.85 -8.92 4.35
C ASP A 66 3.97 -9.00 5.41
N ARG A 67 3.80 -8.33 6.57
CA ARG A 67 4.64 -8.51 7.75
C ARG A 67 6.10 -8.38 7.35
N ILE A 68 6.49 -7.21 6.83
CA ILE A 68 7.84 -6.89 6.33
C ILE A 68 8.93 -7.57 7.17
N ILE A 69 8.87 -7.47 8.51
CA ILE A 69 9.85 -8.12 9.37
C ILE A 69 9.89 -9.65 9.22
N TYR A 70 8.75 -10.33 9.10
CA TYR A 70 8.67 -11.78 8.90
C TYR A 70 8.88 -12.19 7.44
N ARG A 71 8.60 -11.31 6.47
CA ARG A 71 8.95 -11.50 5.04
C ARG A 71 10.46 -11.42 4.81
N TYR A 72 11.14 -10.52 5.54
CA TYR A 72 12.59 -10.29 5.41
C TYR A 72 13.44 -10.97 6.51
N HIS A 73 12.86 -11.47 7.60
CA HIS A 73 13.55 -12.32 8.60
C HIS A 73 13.84 -13.75 8.10
N GLY A 74 13.59 -14.04 6.82
CA GLY A 74 14.16 -15.21 6.16
C GLY A 74 13.60 -16.57 6.61
N GLY A 75 12.51 -16.61 7.40
CA GLY A 75 11.84 -17.85 7.76
C GLY A 75 11.43 -17.99 9.21
N TYR A 76 10.90 -19.17 9.53
CA TYR A 76 10.60 -19.58 10.90
C TYR A 76 11.89 -19.81 11.70
N SER A 77 11.89 -19.35 12.95
CA SER A 77 12.94 -19.68 13.92
C SER A 77 12.56 -20.97 14.66
N VAL A 78 13.51 -21.88 14.83
CA VAL A 78 13.37 -23.09 15.64
C VAL A 78 14.11 -22.86 16.95
N ARG A 79 13.50 -23.22 18.08
CA ARG A 79 14.19 -23.21 19.37
C ARG A 79 15.37 -24.16 19.32
N ASP A 80 16.53 -23.62 19.63
CA ASP A 80 17.78 -24.36 19.78
C ASP A 80 18.57 -23.73 20.93
N PRO A 81 18.51 -24.31 22.15
CA PRO A 81 19.22 -23.78 23.31
C PRO A 81 20.72 -23.63 23.10
N ALA A 82 21.33 -24.40 22.19
CA ALA A 82 22.75 -24.27 21.85
C ALA A 82 23.08 -22.92 21.18
N MET A 83 22.10 -22.30 20.52
CA MET A 83 22.29 -21.00 19.89
C MET A 83 22.23 -19.82 20.86
N LYS A 84 21.94 -20.05 22.14
CA LYS A 84 21.82 -18.97 23.15
C LYS A 84 23.12 -18.17 23.29
N GLU A 85 24.26 -18.79 23.01
CA GLU A 85 25.56 -18.10 22.98
C GLU A 85 25.65 -17.05 21.86
N HIS A 86 24.91 -17.24 20.77
CA HIS A 86 24.96 -16.37 19.59
C HIS A 86 23.84 -15.33 19.54
N ASP A 87 22.60 -15.72 19.85
CA ASP A 87 21.43 -14.84 19.77
C ASP A 87 20.91 -14.35 21.15
N GLY A 88 21.52 -14.84 22.24
CA GLY A 88 21.15 -14.54 23.62
C GLY A 88 19.91 -15.26 24.15
N ILE A 89 19.14 -15.96 23.31
CA ILE A 89 17.81 -16.49 23.64
C ILE A 89 17.68 -17.99 23.33
N GLY A 90 18.32 -18.49 22.28
CA GLY A 90 18.38 -19.91 21.91
C GLY A 90 17.51 -20.26 20.70
N PHE A 91 17.75 -19.62 19.56
CA PHE A 91 17.05 -19.88 18.30
C PHE A 91 18.01 -19.99 17.11
N ARG A 92 17.65 -20.85 16.16
CA ARG A 92 18.25 -20.89 14.81
C ARG A 92 17.19 -20.71 13.74
N MET A 93 17.60 -20.40 12.52
CA MET A 93 16.70 -20.47 11.36
C MET A 93 16.33 -21.92 11.02
N ALA A 94 15.08 -22.14 10.62
CA ALA A 94 14.64 -23.39 10.03
C ALA A 94 15.32 -23.59 8.66
N GLU A 95 15.75 -24.82 8.38
CA GLU A 95 16.41 -25.18 7.10
C GLU A 95 15.49 -25.04 5.88
N ASN A 96 14.17 -25.15 6.10
CA ASN A 96 13.15 -24.90 5.08
C ASN A 96 12.20 -23.80 5.57
N PRO A 97 12.51 -22.53 5.27
CA PRO A 97 11.62 -21.43 5.60
C PRO A 97 10.34 -21.56 4.76
N GLN A 98 9.28 -22.13 5.33
CA GLN A 98 7.97 -22.05 4.69
C GLN A 98 7.57 -20.58 4.59
N SER A 99 7.14 -20.14 3.39
CA SER A 99 6.33 -18.92 3.29
C SER A 99 5.12 -19.11 4.20
N VAL A 100 4.73 -18.06 4.94
CA VAL A 100 3.52 -18.10 5.75
C VAL A 100 2.30 -17.98 4.83
N ASP A 101 2.05 -19.02 4.03
CA ASP A 101 0.77 -19.17 3.34
C ASP A 101 -0.22 -19.72 4.38
N GLY A 102 -1.00 -18.83 5.00
CA GLY A 102 -2.16 -19.25 5.81
C GLY A 102 -2.36 -18.64 7.20
N VAL A 103 -1.71 -17.53 7.58
CA VAL A 103 -2.15 -16.83 8.82
C VAL A 103 -3.42 -16.03 8.54
N ILE A 104 -4.51 -16.53 9.12
CA ILE A 104 -5.87 -16.02 9.10
C ILE A 104 -5.93 -14.71 9.91
N PHE A 105 -5.62 -13.58 9.29
CA PHE A 105 -6.32 -12.34 9.63
C PHE A 105 -7.44 -12.18 8.61
N PRO A 106 -8.66 -11.78 9.02
CA PRO A 106 -9.75 -11.58 8.09
C PRO A 106 -9.36 -10.47 7.12
N ARG A 107 -8.85 -10.86 5.94
CA ARG A 107 -8.86 -10.01 4.76
C ARG A 107 -10.34 -9.71 4.53
N LEU A 108 -10.76 -8.46 4.69
CA LEU A 108 -12.09 -8.02 4.25
C LEU A 108 -12.10 -7.92 2.71
N GLY A 109 -11.65 -8.97 2.02
CA GLY A 109 -11.31 -8.95 0.59
C GLY A 109 -10.10 -8.05 0.29
N GLU A 110 -10.20 -7.30 -0.81
CA GLU A 110 -9.26 -6.23 -1.19
C GLU A 110 -9.58 -4.96 -0.39
N GLY A 111 -8.61 -4.45 0.38
CA GLY A 111 -8.79 -3.25 1.21
C GLY A 111 -8.94 -3.54 2.71
N TRP A 112 -8.85 -2.47 3.50
CA TRP A 112 -8.82 -2.49 4.95
C TRP A 112 -10.06 -1.80 5.52
N ALA A 113 -10.21 -1.75 6.85
CA ALA A 113 -11.26 -0.95 7.46
C ALA A 113 -10.79 -0.21 8.72
N PHE A 114 -11.48 0.87 9.03
CA PHE A 114 -11.48 1.51 10.35
C PHE A 114 -12.91 1.81 10.76
N VAL A 115 -13.12 1.92 12.06
CA VAL A 115 -14.44 2.13 12.66
C VAL A 115 -14.40 3.39 13.52
N CYS A 116 -15.50 4.15 13.51
CA CYS A 116 -15.72 5.23 14.45
C CYS A 116 -15.77 4.70 15.89
N GLU A 117 -15.20 5.44 16.84
CA GLU A 117 -15.12 5.04 18.25
C GLU A 117 -16.47 5.09 18.99
N ASP A 118 -17.50 5.73 18.43
CA ASP A 118 -18.84 5.61 19.00
C ASP A 118 -19.35 4.17 18.81
N ALA A 119 -19.16 3.34 19.84
CA ALA A 119 -19.50 1.92 19.84
C ALA A 119 -21.00 1.64 19.67
N ARG A 120 -21.86 2.65 19.82
CA ARG A 120 -23.32 2.50 19.67
C ARG A 120 -23.77 2.54 18.22
N THR A 121 -23.05 3.29 17.38
CA THR A 121 -23.34 3.47 15.95
C THR A 121 -22.31 2.76 15.07
N SER A 122 -21.02 2.88 15.43
CA SER A 122 -19.88 2.21 14.80
C SER A 122 -19.87 2.30 13.28
N ALA A 123 -19.75 3.53 12.76
CA ALA A 123 -19.58 3.79 11.33
C ALA A 123 -18.28 3.12 10.82
N CYS A 124 -18.40 2.16 9.91
CA CYS A 124 -17.32 1.34 9.38
C CYS A 124 -16.94 1.79 7.97
N PHE A 125 -15.71 2.26 7.82
CA PHE A 125 -15.16 2.72 6.56
C PHE A 125 -14.23 1.66 5.97
N LYS A 126 -14.51 1.24 4.74
CA LYS A 126 -13.56 0.46 3.92
C LYS A 126 -12.53 1.42 3.33
N ILE A 127 -11.25 1.11 3.43
CA ILE A 127 -10.14 1.92 2.90
C ILE A 127 -9.32 1.12 1.88
N GLU A 128 -9.02 1.72 0.74
CA GLU A 128 -8.34 1.04 -0.38
C GLU A 128 -7.51 2.01 -1.24
N PRO A 129 -6.45 1.53 -1.90
CA PRO A 129 -5.74 2.34 -2.89
C PRO A 129 -6.62 2.46 -4.13
N VAL A 130 -6.85 3.69 -4.58
CA VAL A 130 -7.70 3.96 -5.75
C VAL A 130 -6.93 4.53 -6.92
N ASP A 131 -5.75 5.10 -6.68
CA ASP A 131 -4.86 5.69 -7.68
C ASP A 131 -3.44 5.84 -7.12
N LEU A 132 -2.52 6.43 -7.88
CA LEU A 132 -1.26 6.95 -7.37
C LEU A 132 -1.49 8.32 -6.72
N ALA A 133 -0.73 8.64 -5.68
CA ALA A 133 -0.81 9.95 -5.07
C ALA A 133 -0.15 11.00 -5.97
N THR A 134 -0.82 12.13 -6.16
CA THR A 134 -0.39 13.17 -7.11
C THR A 134 0.07 14.46 -6.43
N GLY A 135 -0.18 14.60 -5.13
CA GLY A 135 0.03 15.84 -4.37
C GLY A 135 1.25 15.83 -3.44
N GLY A 136 1.63 17.03 -3.00
CA GLY A 136 2.51 17.23 -1.86
C GLY A 136 3.90 16.61 -2.00
N TYR A 137 4.32 15.91 -0.96
CA TYR A 137 5.64 15.26 -0.87
C TYR A 137 5.86 14.21 -1.97
N PHE A 138 4.79 13.68 -2.55
CA PHE A 138 4.79 12.54 -3.46
C PHE A 138 4.83 12.87 -4.95
N ILE A 139 4.77 14.17 -5.30
CA ILE A 139 4.77 14.60 -6.70
C ILE A 139 6.02 14.13 -7.46
N GLY A 140 7.16 13.98 -6.77
CA GLY A 140 8.39 13.46 -7.36
C GLY A 140 8.25 12.00 -7.78
N ASP A 141 7.76 11.14 -6.89
CA ASP A 141 7.48 9.73 -7.16
C ASP A 141 6.48 9.57 -8.31
N TYR A 142 5.37 10.30 -8.28
CA TYR A 142 4.35 10.25 -9.31
C TYR A 142 4.91 10.57 -10.70
N ARG A 143 5.70 11.65 -10.81
CA ARG A 143 6.32 12.03 -12.09
C ARG A 143 7.29 10.97 -12.61
N ARG A 144 8.01 10.27 -11.72
CA ARG A 144 8.85 9.14 -12.11
C ARG A 144 8.03 7.96 -12.61
N GLN A 145 6.97 7.59 -11.89
CA GLN A 145 6.06 6.53 -12.31
C GLN A 145 5.45 6.81 -13.67
N MET A 146 4.98 8.04 -13.92
CA MET A 146 4.44 8.41 -15.23
C MET A 146 5.52 8.37 -16.33
N SER A 147 6.74 8.84 -16.07
CA SER A 147 7.84 8.73 -17.02
C SER A 147 8.23 7.28 -17.35
N ILE A 148 8.16 6.38 -16.35
CA ILE A 148 8.40 4.94 -16.53
C ILE A 148 7.26 4.35 -17.38
N LEU A 149 6.01 4.70 -17.06
CA LEU A 149 4.84 4.26 -17.81
C LEU A 149 4.90 4.69 -19.28
N GLU A 150 5.35 5.91 -19.59
CA GLU A 150 5.56 6.37 -20.97
C GLU A 150 6.55 5.48 -21.73
N LYS A 151 7.64 5.07 -21.08
CA LYS A 151 8.63 4.15 -21.67
C LYS A 151 8.04 2.76 -21.90
N ILE A 152 7.24 2.25 -20.97
CA ILE A 152 6.54 0.96 -21.08
C ILE A 152 5.46 1.01 -22.18
N ARG A 153 4.79 2.15 -22.35
CA ARG A 153 3.83 2.37 -23.45
C ARG A 153 4.52 2.37 -24.81
N ALA A 154 5.67 3.03 -24.91
CA ALA A 154 6.45 3.09 -26.14
C ALA A 154 7.03 1.72 -26.52
N GLU A 155 7.45 0.93 -25.53
CA GLU A 155 7.99 -0.40 -25.72
C GLU A 155 7.49 -1.33 -24.61
N PRO A 156 6.39 -2.08 -24.84
CA PRO A 156 5.87 -3.03 -23.85
C PRO A 156 6.81 -4.23 -23.63
N GLY A 157 6.82 -4.75 -22.40
CA GLY A 157 7.57 -5.96 -22.04
C GLY A 157 8.98 -5.71 -21.52
N LEU A 158 9.25 -4.52 -20.98
CA LEU A 158 10.55 -4.14 -20.43
C LEU A 158 10.79 -4.79 -19.07
N THR A 159 12.02 -5.23 -18.82
CA THR A 159 12.51 -5.57 -17.48
C THR A 159 12.88 -4.30 -16.70
N VAL A 160 13.17 -4.44 -15.41
CA VAL A 160 13.69 -3.35 -14.57
C VAL A 160 14.97 -2.76 -15.15
N ASP A 161 15.90 -3.61 -15.60
CA ASP A 161 17.16 -3.18 -16.20
C ASP A 161 16.94 -2.46 -17.54
N ASP A 162 16.02 -2.95 -18.37
CA ASP A 162 15.67 -2.28 -19.62
C ASP A 162 15.10 -0.87 -19.37
N ILE A 163 14.22 -0.72 -18.37
CA ILE A 163 13.67 0.58 -17.95
C ILE A 163 14.81 1.48 -17.47
N LEU A 164 15.68 0.98 -16.59
CA LEU A 164 16.78 1.75 -16.03
C LEU A 164 17.75 2.23 -17.12
N ASN A 165 17.99 1.42 -18.14
CA ASN A 165 18.86 1.76 -19.27
C ASN A 165 18.25 2.79 -20.23
N LYS A 166 16.95 3.08 -20.13
CA LYS A 166 16.30 4.17 -20.87
C LYS A 166 16.46 5.55 -20.22
N TYR A 167 17.17 5.65 -19.09
CA TYR A 167 17.46 6.91 -18.42
C TYR A 167 18.96 7.22 -18.45
N SER A 168 19.29 8.49 -18.69
CA SER A 168 20.67 8.98 -18.58
C SER A 168 21.20 8.95 -17.14
N ASP A 169 22.51 9.04 -16.97
CA ASP A 169 23.13 9.10 -15.63
C ASP A 169 22.63 10.28 -14.80
N PHE A 170 22.39 11.42 -15.45
CA PHE A 170 21.81 12.60 -14.80
C PHE A 170 20.38 12.31 -14.31
N GLU A 171 19.53 11.75 -15.17
CA GLU A 171 18.16 11.39 -14.79
C GLU A 171 18.12 10.31 -13.72
N ARG A 172 19.07 9.36 -13.70
CA ARG A 172 19.10 8.31 -12.68
C ARG A 172 19.56 8.82 -11.34
N ASN A 173 20.61 9.63 -11.30
CA ASN A 173 21.34 9.93 -10.06
C ASN A 173 21.12 11.34 -9.50
N VAL A 174 20.71 12.31 -10.32
CA VAL A 174 20.58 13.72 -9.91
C VAL A 174 19.12 14.14 -9.73
N VAL A 175 18.25 13.73 -10.64
CA VAL A 175 16.82 14.05 -10.55
C VAL A 175 16.19 13.26 -9.38
N TYR A 176 15.38 13.92 -8.55
CA TYR A 176 14.68 13.26 -7.44
C TYR A 176 13.36 12.61 -7.88
N PRO A 177 12.96 11.46 -7.30
CA PRO A 177 13.81 10.54 -6.53
C PRO A 177 14.82 9.82 -7.43
N LYS A 178 15.93 9.36 -6.83
CA LYS A 178 16.97 8.56 -7.50
C LYS A 178 16.39 7.25 -8.00
N LEU A 179 16.72 6.86 -9.24
CA LEU A 179 16.30 5.58 -9.80
C LEU A 179 17.36 4.51 -9.52
N SER A 180 17.03 3.56 -8.67
CA SER A 180 17.75 2.29 -8.47
C SER A 180 16.87 1.13 -8.94
N PRO A 181 17.44 -0.07 -9.20
CA PRO A 181 16.65 -1.24 -9.56
C PRO A 181 15.51 -1.52 -8.57
N ALA A 182 15.83 -1.57 -7.27
CA ALA A 182 14.84 -1.79 -6.21
C ALA A 182 13.73 -0.72 -6.19
N PHE A 183 14.08 0.54 -6.49
CA PHE A 183 13.09 1.61 -6.48
C PHE A 183 12.16 1.57 -7.71
N ILE A 184 12.69 1.15 -8.87
CA ILE A 184 11.85 0.87 -10.06
C ILE A 184 10.92 -0.30 -9.79
N GLU A 185 11.39 -1.38 -9.16
CA GLU A 185 10.54 -2.51 -8.77
C GLU A 185 9.37 -2.08 -7.90
N VAL A 186 9.64 -1.26 -6.87
CA VAL A 186 8.60 -0.69 -6.01
C VAL A 186 7.61 0.15 -6.82
N MET A 187 8.10 1.04 -7.70
CA MET A 187 7.23 1.87 -8.54
C MET A 187 6.35 1.06 -9.50
N LEU A 188 6.89 -0.01 -10.07
CA LEU A 188 6.17 -0.94 -10.93
C LEU A 188 5.07 -1.68 -10.17
N ASP A 189 5.39 -2.12 -8.95
CA ASP A 189 4.45 -2.82 -8.08
C ASP A 189 3.27 -1.94 -7.66
N GLU A 190 3.55 -0.66 -7.36
CA GLU A 190 2.52 0.34 -7.07
C GLU A 190 1.63 0.61 -8.28
N MET A 191 2.23 0.85 -9.44
CA MET A 191 1.50 1.04 -10.68
C MET A 191 0.65 -0.19 -11.03
N ALA A 192 1.13 -1.40 -10.74
CA ALA A 192 0.39 -2.64 -10.95
C ALA A 192 -0.81 -2.75 -10.01
N THR A 193 -0.63 -2.38 -8.74
CA THR A 193 -1.69 -2.40 -7.71
C THR A 193 -2.89 -1.56 -8.11
N VAL A 194 -2.68 -0.43 -8.78
CA VAL A 194 -3.76 0.45 -9.27
C VAL A 194 -4.02 0.35 -10.78
N GLY A 195 -3.42 -0.63 -11.46
CA GLY A 195 -3.75 -1.02 -12.84
C GLY A 195 -3.16 -0.15 -13.96
N TYR A 196 -2.14 0.65 -13.68
CA TYR A 196 -1.36 1.37 -14.71
C TYR A 196 -0.42 0.46 -15.50
N VAL A 197 0.13 -0.56 -14.85
CA VAL A 197 0.98 -1.58 -15.50
C VAL A 197 0.49 -2.99 -15.17
N GLU A 198 0.87 -3.94 -15.99
CA GLU A 198 0.71 -5.37 -15.74
C GLU A 198 2.10 -6.02 -15.72
N LEU A 199 2.39 -6.82 -14.70
CA LEU A 199 3.67 -7.52 -14.55
C LEU A 199 3.50 -9.00 -14.92
N LYS A 200 4.27 -9.48 -15.91
CA LYS A 200 4.30 -10.88 -16.35
C LYS A 200 5.75 -11.33 -16.49
N ASP A 201 6.13 -12.39 -15.81
CA ASP A 201 7.46 -13.01 -15.91
C ASP A 201 8.63 -11.99 -15.78
N GLY A 202 8.51 -11.06 -14.82
CA GLY A 202 9.51 -10.00 -14.58
C GLY A 202 9.52 -8.86 -15.60
N ARG A 203 8.54 -8.81 -16.51
CA ARG A 203 8.39 -7.78 -17.55
C ARG A 203 7.15 -6.93 -17.31
N ALA A 204 7.26 -5.64 -17.60
CA ALA A 204 6.19 -4.67 -17.42
C ALA A 204 5.50 -4.35 -18.75
N TYR A 205 4.17 -4.35 -18.73
CA TYR A 205 3.29 -4.04 -19.85
C TYR A 205 2.31 -2.92 -19.45
N PRO A 206 1.76 -2.14 -20.39
CA PRO A 206 0.69 -1.19 -20.08
C PRO A 206 -0.56 -1.91 -19.53
N GLY A 207 -1.05 -1.45 -18.38
CA GLY A 207 -2.27 -1.96 -17.75
C GLY A 207 -3.53 -1.31 -18.32
N LEU A 208 -4.71 -1.66 -17.77
CA LEU A 208 -6.00 -1.14 -18.23
C LEU A 208 -6.13 0.38 -18.11
N ARG A 209 -5.58 0.97 -17.03
CA ARG A 209 -5.51 2.43 -16.85
C ARG A 209 -4.31 3.07 -17.55
N GLY A 210 -3.37 2.24 -17.99
CA GLY A 210 -2.18 2.63 -18.73
C GLY A 210 -2.35 2.57 -20.24
N LYS A 211 -3.56 2.36 -20.79
CA LYS A 211 -3.82 2.53 -22.23
C LYS A 211 -3.86 3.99 -22.65
#